data_AF-A0A940J929-F1
#
_entry.id   AF-A0A940J929-F1
#
_cell.length_a   1.000
_cell.length_b   1.000
_cell.length_c   1.000
_cell.angle_alpha   90.00
_cell.angle_beta   90.00
_cell.angle_gamma   90.00
#
_symmetry.space_group_name_H-M   'P 1'
#
loop_
_entity.id
_entity.type
_entity.pdbx_description
1 polymer ?
#
loop_
_entity_poly.entity_id
_entity_poly.type
_entity_poly.pdbx_seq_one_letter_code
_entity_poly.pdbx_strand_id
1 'polypeptide(L)'
;MGVSQPDRSGSRRRCDRTRAGAARFVLLAAASFAVAAPATATAATTAEATAAATTVSQGATVPSGWTGSTGTCTTGTESQASLDATLQAVNAFRSVAGLAPVSFDPTLSQQALSAALMMKAANNLSHDPDPSWACYSPEGDDAAGRSNLALGSSGAAAIRLYVADEGIAGLGHRRWVLDPSATVFGSGSTGTSNALMVIGGASQFVASGAQVAWPPPGAIAASWVPTTWSVSVGGTGDAVNLAAPQVTMTLDGAPVAVTQISDIGTGYGTGRGLSWVPTLDRTALRSGYHELGVSVSGFTVNGVAEPVAFTTTVGTAPAPTPTPSPTTATSSAATTTVSTLPRLRPRISRGRGKLKPGMHVTASFAQGTGRIVTKVQWLRSGKVIKRANSVRLKVTASDRGRTLRVKVWSQAKTGGSQLVEQSAALKVPRK
;
A
#
# COMPACT_ATOMS: atom_id res chain seq x y z
N MET A 1 -56.07 10.50 -22.65
CA MET A 1 -57.11 10.42 -23.70
C MET A 1 -56.38 10.45 -25.04
N GLY A 2 -56.14 9.40 -25.82
CA GLY A 2 -56.75 8.09 -25.95
C GLY A 2 -57.37 7.97 -27.35
N VAL A 3 -56.59 7.65 -28.39
CA VAL A 3 -57.03 7.14 -29.72
C VAL A 3 -55.81 6.44 -30.36
N SER A 4 -55.66 5.11 -30.31
CA SER A 4 -56.22 4.05 -31.19
C SER A 4 -55.76 4.11 -32.66
N GLN A 5 -55.04 3.05 -33.08
CA GLN A 5 -54.59 2.75 -34.45
C GLN A 5 -55.76 2.47 -35.43
N PRO A 6 -55.50 2.30 -36.74
CA PRO A 6 -55.33 0.92 -37.21
C PRO A 6 -54.31 0.70 -38.36
N ASP A 7 -53.97 -0.58 -38.44
CA ASP A 7 -53.11 -1.31 -39.37
C ASP A 7 -53.75 -1.50 -40.78
N ARG A 8 -52.92 -1.61 -41.83
CA ARG A 8 -52.92 -2.69 -42.84
C ARG A 8 -52.48 -2.29 -44.26
N SER A 9 -51.70 -3.23 -44.81
CA SER A 9 -51.73 -3.79 -46.18
C SER A 9 -50.68 -3.30 -47.17
N GLY A 10 -50.09 -4.29 -47.89
CA GLY A 10 -49.47 -4.05 -49.20
C GLY A 10 -48.19 -4.84 -49.49
N SER A 11 -48.29 -6.16 -49.68
CA SER A 11 -47.23 -6.95 -50.31
C SER A 11 -47.20 -6.75 -51.83
N ARG A 12 -46.01 -6.66 -52.45
CA ARG A 12 -45.61 -7.19 -53.78
C ARG A 12 -44.10 -6.90 -53.98
N ARG A 13 -43.21 -7.91 -54.01
CA ARG A 13 -42.64 -8.57 -55.22
C ARG A 13 -42.00 -7.56 -56.20
N ARG A 14 -40.79 -7.68 -56.73
CA ARG A 14 -39.66 -8.63 -56.73
C ARG A 14 -38.59 -7.95 -57.65
N CYS A 15 -37.29 -8.10 -57.40
CA CYS A 15 -36.24 -8.38 -58.41
C CYS A 15 -34.82 -8.12 -57.88
N ASP A 16 -34.03 -9.18 -57.96
CA ASP A 16 -32.59 -9.30 -58.13
C ASP A 16 -31.68 -8.07 -58.01
N ARG A 17 -30.64 -8.23 -57.18
CA ARG A 17 -29.28 -8.43 -57.70
C ARG A 17 -28.31 -8.83 -56.59
N THR A 18 -27.76 -10.03 -56.75
CA THR A 18 -26.56 -10.52 -56.07
C THR A 18 -25.39 -9.55 -56.25
N ARG A 19 -24.85 -9.03 -55.15
CA ARG A 19 -23.47 -8.53 -55.08
C ARG A 19 -22.82 -9.03 -53.78
N ALA A 20 -21.75 -9.78 -53.95
CA ALA A 20 -20.85 -10.23 -52.91
C ALA A 20 -20.23 -9.01 -52.20
N GLY A 21 -20.52 -8.85 -50.91
CA GLY A 21 -19.83 -7.93 -50.02
C GLY A 21 -18.95 -8.73 -49.06
N ALA A 22 -17.63 -8.66 -49.23
CA ALA A 22 -16.67 -9.21 -48.29
C ALA A 22 -16.74 -8.44 -46.96
N ALA A 23 -17.31 -9.04 -45.92
CA ALA A 23 -17.26 -8.49 -44.56
C ALA A 23 -15.82 -8.61 -44.03
N ARG A 24 -15.10 -7.49 -44.00
CA ARG A 24 -13.84 -7.36 -43.25
C ARG A 24 -14.18 -7.37 -41.75
N PHE A 25 -13.96 -8.50 -41.08
CA PHE A 25 -13.87 -8.55 -39.62
C PHE A 25 -12.62 -7.77 -39.18
N VAL A 26 -12.83 -6.57 -38.63
CA VAL A 26 -11.81 -5.88 -37.83
C VAL A 26 -11.78 -6.56 -36.47
N LEU A 27 -10.80 -7.43 -36.23
CA LEU A 27 -10.49 -7.88 -34.88
C LEU A 27 -9.99 -6.67 -34.08
N LEU A 28 -10.82 -6.13 -33.18
CA LEU A 28 -10.30 -5.34 -32.07
C LEU A 28 -9.50 -6.29 -31.18
N ALA A 29 -8.18 -6.24 -31.29
CA ALA A 29 -7.29 -6.84 -30.31
C ALA A 29 -7.46 -6.05 -29.00
N ALA A 30 -8.21 -6.61 -28.05
CA ALA A 30 -8.19 -6.15 -26.67
C ALA A 30 -6.78 -6.38 -26.11
N ALA A 31 -5.94 -5.35 -26.15
CA ALA A 31 -4.65 -5.33 -25.49
C ALA A 31 -4.91 -5.48 -23.98
N SER A 32 -4.78 -6.71 -23.49
CA SER A 32 -4.79 -6.99 -22.06
C SER A 32 -3.48 -6.44 -21.49
N PHE A 33 -3.50 -5.17 -21.07
CA PHE A 33 -2.48 -4.65 -20.18
C PHE A 33 -2.57 -5.47 -18.89
N ALA A 34 -1.64 -6.39 -18.70
CA ALA A 34 -1.44 -6.99 -17.40
C ALA A 34 -0.91 -5.87 -16.50
N VAL A 35 -1.82 -5.22 -15.77
CA VAL A 35 -1.48 -4.37 -14.63
C VAL A 35 -0.71 -5.28 -13.68
N ALA A 36 0.59 -5.09 -13.59
CA ALA A 36 1.37 -5.71 -12.53
C ALA A 36 0.72 -5.24 -11.22
N ALA A 37 0.23 -6.19 -10.42
CA ALA A 37 -0.21 -5.87 -9.07
C ALA A 37 0.92 -5.06 -8.40
N PRO A 38 0.64 -3.91 -7.79
CA PRO A 38 1.67 -3.16 -7.08
C PRO A 38 2.31 -4.14 -6.10
N ALA A 39 3.64 -4.22 -6.14
CA ALA A 39 4.38 -4.99 -5.15
C ALA A 39 3.92 -4.47 -3.79
N THR A 40 3.24 -5.30 -3.01
CA THR A 40 2.99 -4.99 -1.61
C THR A 40 4.37 -4.79 -1.00
N ALA A 41 4.70 -3.55 -0.65
CA ALA A 41 5.98 -3.29 -0.02
C ALA A 41 6.03 -4.11 1.27
N THR A 42 7.21 -4.66 1.53
CA THR A 42 7.42 -5.47 2.72
C THR A 42 7.26 -4.58 3.95
N ALA A 43 6.65 -5.12 5.00
CA ALA A 43 6.44 -4.40 6.25
C ALA A 43 7.79 -3.87 6.76
N ALA A 44 7.83 -2.59 7.16
CA ALA A 44 9.07 -1.93 7.53
C ALA A 44 9.73 -2.62 8.74
N THR A 45 11.06 -2.69 8.74
CA THR A 45 11.86 -3.09 9.89
C THR A 45 12.05 -1.93 10.85
N THR A 46 12.44 -2.23 12.10
CA THR A 46 12.69 -1.20 13.12
C THR A 46 13.83 -0.25 12.73
N ALA A 47 14.84 -0.77 12.01
CA ALA A 47 15.93 0.02 11.44
C ALA A 47 15.42 0.98 10.35
N GLU A 48 14.58 0.50 9.43
CA GLU A 48 13.99 1.34 8.38
C GLU A 48 13.06 2.42 8.95
N ALA A 49 12.23 2.07 9.94
CA ALA A 49 11.36 3.02 10.62
C ALA A 49 12.16 4.09 11.39
N THR A 50 13.25 3.70 12.06
CA THR A 50 14.14 4.63 12.77
C THR A 50 14.90 5.54 11.80
N ALA A 51 15.39 4.98 10.69
CA ALA A 51 16.06 5.75 9.64
C ALA A 51 15.08 6.76 9.01
N ALA A 52 13.85 6.34 8.69
CA ALA A 52 12.79 7.20 8.19
C ALA A 52 12.48 8.35 9.16
N ALA A 53 12.34 8.07 10.45
CA ALA A 53 12.12 9.09 11.47
C ALA A 53 13.28 10.07 11.62
N THR A 54 14.52 9.59 11.47
CA THR A 54 15.72 10.42 11.47
C THR A 54 15.74 11.34 10.25
N THR A 55 15.48 10.80 9.05
CA THR A 55 15.40 11.58 7.81
C THR A 55 14.35 12.69 7.90
N VAL A 56 13.14 12.38 8.40
CA VAL A 56 12.09 13.39 8.57
C VAL A 56 12.49 14.46 9.59
N SER A 57 13.13 14.07 10.69
CA SER A 57 13.58 15.02 11.72
C SER A 57 14.67 15.95 11.21
N GLN A 58 15.60 15.45 10.40
CA GLN A 58 16.62 16.28 9.74
C GLN A 58 15.99 17.19 8.68
N GLY A 59 15.12 16.66 7.83
CA GLY A 59 14.38 17.43 6.82
C GLY A 59 13.55 18.56 7.42
N ALA A 60 13.00 18.37 8.63
CA ALA A 60 12.22 19.38 9.35
C ALA A 60 13.05 20.62 9.74
N THR A 61 14.39 20.54 9.71
CA THR A 61 15.29 21.67 9.97
C THR A 61 15.72 22.43 8.72
N VAL A 62 15.38 21.91 7.52
CA VAL A 62 15.72 22.55 6.25
C VAL A 62 14.85 23.80 6.07
N PRO A 63 15.43 25.01 5.97
CA PRO A 63 14.65 26.22 5.75
C PRO A 63 13.93 26.18 4.40
N SER A 64 12.74 26.80 4.32
CA SER A 64 12.00 26.87 3.05
C SER A 64 12.82 27.54 1.94
N GLY A 65 13.66 28.52 2.29
CA GLY A 65 14.31 29.41 1.33
C GLY A 65 13.30 30.22 0.52
N TRP A 66 12.11 30.47 1.08
CA TRP A 66 11.02 31.16 0.41
C TRP A 66 11.40 32.61 0.07
N THR A 67 11.22 33.01 -1.19
CA THR A 67 11.61 34.33 -1.71
C THR A 67 10.44 35.30 -1.88
N GLY A 68 9.23 34.88 -1.54
CA GLY A 68 8.02 35.68 -1.70
C GLY A 68 7.82 36.72 -0.58
N SER A 69 6.67 37.40 -0.62
CA SER A 69 6.32 38.49 0.29
C SER A 69 4.81 38.56 0.51
N THR A 70 4.40 38.64 1.77
CA THR A 70 3.01 38.92 2.15
C THR A 70 2.65 40.40 2.02
N GLY A 71 3.62 41.31 1.98
CA GLY A 71 3.37 42.75 1.84
C GLY A 71 3.07 43.17 0.40
N THR A 72 3.64 42.47 -0.58
CA THR A 72 3.44 42.72 -2.02
C THR A 72 2.68 41.59 -2.71
N CYS A 73 2.19 40.61 -1.94
CA CYS A 73 1.51 39.42 -2.45
C CYS A 73 2.27 38.70 -3.57
N THR A 74 3.58 38.61 -3.40
CA THR A 74 4.47 37.95 -4.36
C THR A 74 4.65 36.50 -3.92
N THR A 75 4.18 35.54 -4.70
CA THR A 75 4.32 34.11 -4.39
C THR A 75 5.78 33.68 -4.26
N GLY A 76 6.66 34.20 -5.12
CA GLY A 76 8.08 33.84 -5.14
C GLY A 76 8.30 32.34 -5.42
N THR A 77 9.39 31.81 -4.87
CA THR A 77 9.83 30.42 -5.03
C THR A 77 10.15 29.80 -3.69
N GLU A 78 9.99 28.48 -3.57
CA GLU A 78 10.58 27.66 -2.51
C GLU A 78 11.93 27.11 -2.98
N SER A 79 12.87 26.90 -2.07
CA SER A 79 14.15 26.27 -2.42
C SER A 79 13.97 24.79 -2.76
N GLN A 80 14.76 24.30 -3.71
CA GLN A 80 14.75 22.87 -4.08
C GLN A 80 15.08 21.97 -2.88
N ALA A 81 15.98 22.40 -1.99
CA ALA A 81 16.32 21.64 -0.79
C ALA A 81 15.11 21.42 0.13
N SER A 82 14.24 22.44 0.29
CA SER A 82 13.01 22.32 1.07
C SER A 82 11.98 21.40 0.39
N LEU A 83 11.81 21.51 -0.93
CA LEU A 83 10.95 20.60 -1.69
C LEU A 83 11.42 19.14 -1.59
N ASP A 84 12.72 18.90 -1.74
CA ASP A 84 13.32 17.57 -1.64
C ASP A 84 13.17 16.99 -0.24
N ALA A 85 13.42 17.79 0.81
CA ALA A 85 13.22 17.37 2.20
C ALA A 85 11.75 17.04 2.50
N THR A 86 10.82 17.83 1.95
CA THR A 86 9.37 17.62 2.10
C THR A 86 8.92 16.36 1.38
N LEU A 87 9.39 16.13 0.15
CA LEU A 87 9.12 14.91 -0.62
C LEU A 87 9.69 13.67 0.06
N GLN A 88 10.93 13.77 0.57
CA GLN A 88 11.55 12.70 1.36
C GLN A 88 10.71 12.38 2.60
N ALA A 89 10.15 13.39 3.27
CA ALA A 89 9.28 13.15 4.41
C ALA A 89 7.99 12.43 4.04
N VAL A 90 7.30 12.87 2.98
CA VAL A 90 6.11 12.17 2.45
C VAL A 90 6.44 10.71 2.15
N ASN A 91 7.52 10.48 1.41
CA ASN A 91 7.91 9.14 0.99
C ASN A 91 8.46 8.27 2.14
N ALA A 92 9.00 8.86 3.20
CA ALA A 92 9.39 8.14 4.41
C ALA A 92 8.17 7.56 5.15
N PHE A 93 7.13 8.36 5.35
CA PHE A 93 5.87 7.88 5.94
C PHE A 93 5.19 6.83 5.06
N ARG A 94 5.13 7.08 3.74
CA ARG A 94 4.56 6.12 2.78
C ARG A 94 5.32 4.80 2.76
N SER A 95 6.65 4.84 2.78
CA SER A 95 7.49 3.63 2.85
C SER A 95 7.22 2.83 4.12
N VAL A 96 7.15 3.48 5.28
CA VAL A 96 6.82 2.81 6.55
C VAL A 96 5.40 2.21 6.53
N ALA A 97 4.45 2.87 5.86
CA ALA A 97 3.10 2.36 5.63
C ALA A 97 3.01 1.26 4.55
N GLY A 98 4.12 0.87 3.92
CA GLY A 98 4.14 -0.15 2.87
C GLY A 98 3.61 0.35 1.51
N LEU A 99 3.67 1.64 1.24
CA LEU A 99 3.15 2.30 0.04
C LEU A 99 4.27 2.70 -0.93
N ALA A 100 3.93 2.74 -2.21
CA ALA A 100 4.82 3.26 -3.24
C ALA A 100 5.08 4.76 -3.03
N PRO A 101 6.28 5.26 -3.38
CA PRO A 101 6.59 6.68 -3.29
C PRO A 101 5.76 7.48 -4.30
N VAL A 102 5.57 8.77 -4.00
CA VAL A 102 5.09 9.77 -4.95
C VAL A 102 6.24 10.63 -5.48
N SER A 103 5.97 11.39 -6.53
CA SER A 103 6.79 12.52 -6.97
C SER A 103 6.06 13.84 -6.75
N PHE A 104 6.80 14.94 -6.68
CA PHE A 104 6.22 16.28 -6.78
C PHE A 104 6.20 16.77 -8.22
N ASP A 105 5.04 17.27 -8.65
CA ASP A 105 4.90 18.00 -9.89
C ASP A 105 5.22 19.50 -9.65
N PRO A 106 6.09 20.13 -10.46
CA PRO A 106 6.46 21.53 -10.28
C PRO A 106 5.28 22.50 -10.42
N THR A 107 4.30 22.22 -11.29
CA THR A 107 3.13 23.08 -11.50
C THR A 107 2.22 23.03 -10.27
N LEU A 108 1.92 21.83 -9.78
CA LEU A 108 1.16 21.66 -8.54
C LEU A 108 1.91 22.26 -7.34
N SER A 109 3.23 22.18 -7.31
CA SER A 109 4.04 22.77 -6.23
C SER A 109 3.97 24.30 -6.24
N GLN A 110 4.01 24.93 -7.42
CA GLN A 110 3.83 26.38 -7.53
C GLN A 110 2.42 26.83 -7.12
N GLN A 111 1.38 26.06 -7.48
CA GLN A 111 0.00 26.31 -7.03
C GLN A 111 -0.13 26.18 -5.51
N ALA A 112 0.44 25.11 -4.94
CA ALA A 112 0.50 24.92 -3.48
C ALA A 112 1.22 26.08 -2.79
N LEU A 113 2.28 26.65 -3.38
CA LEU A 113 2.98 27.80 -2.81
C LEU A 113 2.10 29.06 -2.78
N SER A 114 1.23 29.27 -3.76
CA SER A 114 0.22 30.34 -3.73
C SER A 114 -0.78 30.15 -2.59
N ALA A 115 -1.28 28.92 -2.37
CA ALA A 115 -2.13 28.62 -1.22
C ALA A 115 -1.40 28.87 0.11
N ALA A 116 -0.14 28.43 0.22
CA ALA A 116 0.66 28.64 1.42
C ALA A 116 0.90 30.14 1.70
N LEU A 117 1.12 30.96 0.66
CA LEU A 117 1.18 32.41 0.78
C LEU A 117 -0.13 32.98 1.35
N MET A 118 -1.29 32.56 0.84
CA MET A 118 -2.59 33.01 1.34
C MET A 118 -2.78 32.68 2.83
N MET A 119 -2.49 31.44 3.24
CA MET A 119 -2.57 31.04 4.65
C MET A 119 -1.63 31.88 5.53
N LYS A 120 -0.42 32.17 5.03
CA LYS A 120 0.56 33.00 5.74
C LYS A 120 0.08 34.44 5.87
N ALA A 121 -0.41 35.04 4.78
CA ALA A 121 -0.82 36.44 4.72
C ALA A 121 -2.07 36.69 5.57
N ALA A 122 -3.04 35.77 5.54
CA ALA A 122 -4.24 35.83 6.35
C ALA A 122 -4.01 35.41 7.81
N ASN A 123 -2.88 34.74 8.11
CA ASN A 123 -2.61 34.09 9.39
C ASN A 123 -3.78 33.19 9.85
N ASN A 124 -4.36 32.45 8.89
CA ASN A 124 -5.50 31.57 9.10
C ASN A 124 -5.44 30.37 8.13
N LEU A 125 -6.24 29.33 8.40
CA LEU A 125 -6.38 28.15 7.55
C LEU A 125 -7.82 28.04 7.01
N SER A 126 -7.96 27.84 5.71
CA SER A 126 -9.25 27.54 5.07
C SER A 126 -9.02 26.73 3.80
N HIS A 127 -9.88 25.73 3.56
CA HIS A 127 -9.96 25.05 2.26
C HIS A 127 -10.87 25.80 1.27
N ASP A 128 -11.57 26.84 1.73
CA ASP A 128 -12.39 27.76 0.94
C ASP A 128 -12.07 29.19 1.42
N PRO A 129 -10.88 29.73 1.10
CA PRO A 129 -10.49 31.09 1.49
C PRO A 129 -11.51 32.14 1.06
N ASP A 130 -11.86 33.05 1.98
CA ASP A 130 -12.70 34.19 1.63
C ASP A 130 -11.94 35.10 0.63
N PRO A 131 -12.56 35.55 -0.47
CA PRO A 131 -11.94 36.46 -1.44
C PRO A 131 -11.41 37.77 -0.85
N SER A 132 -11.82 38.15 0.37
CA SER A 132 -11.31 39.30 1.12
C SER A 132 -9.98 39.06 1.84
N TRP A 133 -9.45 37.84 1.84
CA TRP A 133 -8.16 37.53 2.46
C TRP A 133 -7.00 38.34 1.86
N ALA A 134 -6.05 38.71 2.71
CA ALA A 134 -4.79 39.28 2.25
C ALA A 134 -4.09 38.30 1.30
N CYS A 135 -3.63 38.82 0.17
CA CYS A 135 -2.99 38.04 -0.90
C CYS A 135 -3.83 36.90 -1.47
N TYR A 136 -5.16 37.00 -1.38
CA TYR A 136 -6.05 36.10 -2.10
C TYR A 136 -5.71 36.08 -3.60
N SER A 137 -5.65 34.89 -4.17
CA SER A 137 -5.66 34.68 -5.61
C SER A 137 -6.55 33.47 -5.95
N PRO A 138 -7.22 33.47 -7.12
CA PRO A 138 -8.00 32.31 -7.56
C PRO A 138 -7.19 31.00 -7.62
N GLU A 139 -5.91 31.07 -7.98
CA GLU A 139 -5.03 29.90 -8.03
C GLU A 139 -4.70 29.38 -6.63
N GLY A 140 -4.49 30.27 -5.65
CA GLY A 140 -4.24 29.88 -4.28
C GLY A 140 -5.49 29.34 -3.58
N ASP A 141 -6.68 29.85 -3.92
CA ASP A 141 -7.99 29.33 -3.51
C ASP A 141 -8.22 27.88 -4.01
N ASP A 142 -8.10 27.64 -5.32
CA ASP A 142 -8.21 26.28 -5.89
C ASP A 142 -7.20 25.32 -5.25
N ALA A 143 -5.95 25.77 -5.08
CA ALA A 143 -4.93 24.98 -4.45
C ALA A 143 -5.22 24.70 -2.95
N ALA A 144 -5.81 25.64 -2.23
CA ALA A 144 -6.20 25.46 -0.83
C ALA A 144 -7.27 24.38 -0.67
N GLY A 145 -8.30 24.37 -1.53
CA GLY A 145 -9.36 23.36 -1.54
C GLY A 145 -8.87 21.95 -1.88
N ARG A 146 -7.68 21.84 -2.48
CA ARG A 146 -7.07 20.58 -2.95
C ARG A 146 -5.89 20.11 -2.11
N SER A 147 -5.57 20.84 -1.04
CA SER A 147 -4.37 20.60 -0.23
C SER A 147 -4.68 20.13 1.17
N ASN A 148 -3.73 19.45 1.79
CA ASN A 148 -3.55 19.53 3.24
C ASN A 148 -2.87 20.86 3.57
N LEU A 149 -3.32 21.55 4.62
CA LEU A 149 -2.87 22.91 4.94
C LEU A 149 -2.32 23.01 6.36
N ALA A 150 -1.19 23.71 6.53
CA ALA A 150 -0.56 23.95 7.82
C ALA A 150 -0.17 25.41 7.96
N LEU A 151 -0.29 25.90 9.21
CA LEU A 151 0.16 27.21 9.66
C LEU A 151 0.92 27.03 10.97
N GLY A 152 1.98 27.80 11.16
CA GLY A 152 2.98 27.60 12.24
C GLY A 152 3.97 26.46 11.96
N SER A 153 3.84 25.76 10.83
CA SER A 153 4.73 24.69 10.41
C SER A 153 4.85 24.69 8.88
N SER A 154 5.99 24.26 8.35
CA SER A 154 6.22 24.15 6.91
C SER A 154 7.07 22.94 6.53
N GLY A 155 7.18 22.66 5.23
CA GLY A 155 8.02 21.60 4.67
C GLY A 155 7.84 20.24 5.34
N ALA A 156 8.93 19.51 5.55
CA ALA A 156 8.93 18.20 6.21
C ALA A 156 8.29 18.19 7.61
N ALA A 157 8.36 19.30 8.36
CA ALA A 157 7.72 19.41 9.67
C ALA A 157 6.19 19.38 9.55
N ALA A 158 5.63 20.03 8.52
CA ALA A 158 4.19 19.99 8.24
C ALA A 158 3.72 18.59 7.84
N ILE A 159 4.53 17.82 7.08
CA ILE A 159 4.19 16.44 6.74
C ILE A 159 4.04 15.56 7.98
N ARG A 160 4.94 15.71 8.97
CA ARG A 160 4.82 15.01 10.25
C ARG A 160 3.51 15.36 10.98
N LEU A 161 3.10 16.63 10.93
CA LEU A 161 1.84 17.08 11.51
C LEU A 161 0.64 16.47 10.79
N TYR A 162 0.63 16.45 9.45
CA TYR A 162 -0.43 15.84 8.66
C TYR A 162 -0.60 14.35 8.92
N VAL A 163 0.49 13.60 9.07
CA VAL A 163 0.40 12.16 9.34
C VAL A 163 0.02 11.88 10.79
N ALA A 164 0.49 12.68 11.75
CA ALA A 164 0.08 12.57 13.14
C ALA A 164 -1.42 12.86 13.30
N ASP A 165 -1.92 13.91 12.63
CA ASP A 165 -3.34 14.27 12.50
C ASP A 165 -4.09 14.31 13.85
N GLU A 166 -3.38 14.75 14.88
CA GLU A 166 -3.85 14.72 16.27
C GLU A 166 -5.02 15.70 16.45
N GLY A 167 -6.14 15.22 16.99
CA GLY A 167 -7.33 16.03 17.24
C GLY A 167 -8.17 16.35 16.00
N ILE A 168 -7.83 15.82 14.83
CA ILE A 168 -8.57 16.08 13.58
C ILE A 168 -9.63 14.99 13.34
N ALA A 169 -10.89 15.42 13.27
CA ALA A 169 -11.99 14.53 12.89
C ALA A 169 -11.76 13.98 11.47
N GLY A 170 -12.01 12.68 11.26
CA GLY A 170 -11.91 12.06 9.94
C GLY A 170 -10.49 11.70 9.48
N LEU A 171 -9.45 12.19 10.17
CA LEU A 171 -8.03 11.94 9.87
C LEU A 171 -7.69 12.20 8.39
N GLY A 172 -8.26 13.27 7.84
CA GLY A 172 -8.20 13.55 6.40
C GLY A 172 -6.79 13.78 5.90
N HIS A 173 -5.95 14.51 6.65
CA HIS A 173 -4.59 14.81 6.23
C HIS A 173 -3.76 13.53 6.12
N ARG A 174 -3.82 12.68 7.15
CA ARG A 174 -3.13 11.39 7.19
C ARG A 174 -3.56 10.50 6.04
N ARG A 175 -4.87 10.38 5.82
CA ARG A 175 -5.45 9.52 4.80
C ARG A 175 -5.07 9.94 3.39
N TRP A 176 -4.97 11.25 3.13
CA TRP A 176 -4.46 11.75 1.85
C TRP A 176 -2.98 11.45 1.64
N VAL A 177 -2.13 11.71 2.64
CA VAL A 177 -0.67 11.44 2.55
C VAL A 177 -0.41 9.94 2.33
N LEU A 178 -1.18 9.09 3.00
CA LEU A 178 -1.09 7.63 2.93
C LEU A 178 -2.07 7.00 1.93
N ASP A 179 -2.60 7.75 0.97
CA ASP A 179 -3.49 7.19 -0.04
C ASP A 179 -2.72 6.23 -0.97
N PRO A 180 -3.10 4.94 -1.07
CA PRO A 180 -2.44 3.98 -1.96
C PRO A 180 -2.66 4.29 -3.45
N SER A 181 -3.64 5.14 -3.80
CA SER A 181 -3.84 5.57 -5.19
C SER A 181 -2.88 6.68 -5.61
N ALA A 182 -2.32 7.46 -4.68
CA ALA A 182 -1.54 8.63 -5.04
C ALA A 182 -0.19 8.25 -5.70
N THR A 183 0.13 8.91 -6.80
CA THR A 183 1.45 8.82 -7.46
C THR A 183 2.14 10.19 -7.62
N VAL A 184 1.36 11.28 -7.64
CA VAL A 184 1.86 12.64 -7.79
C VAL A 184 1.18 13.58 -6.80
N PHE A 185 1.96 14.40 -6.12
CA PHE A 185 1.50 15.53 -5.30
C PHE A 185 2.17 16.84 -5.76
N GLY A 186 1.83 17.96 -5.13
CA GLY A 186 2.62 19.19 -5.16
C GLY A 186 2.77 19.76 -3.75
N SER A 187 3.85 20.48 -3.47
CA SER A 187 3.99 21.16 -2.17
C SER A 187 4.55 22.56 -2.31
N GLY A 188 4.14 23.45 -1.42
CA GLY A 188 4.66 24.80 -1.32
C GLY A 188 4.78 25.23 0.14
N SER A 189 5.94 25.79 0.50
CA SER A 189 6.28 26.20 1.87
C SER A 189 6.79 27.64 1.93
N THR A 190 6.27 28.42 2.88
CA THR A 190 6.69 29.82 3.12
C THR A 190 7.57 30.00 4.35
N GLY A 191 8.02 28.90 4.96
CA GLY A 191 8.76 28.87 6.23
C GLY A 191 7.88 28.84 7.48
N THR A 192 6.61 29.24 7.38
CA THR A 192 5.63 29.15 8.50
C THR A 192 4.27 28.63 8.08
N SER A 193 4.04 28.42 6.79
CA SER A 193 2.87 27.72 6.27
C SER A 193 3.31 26.71 5.23
N ASN A 194 2.48 25.69 5.03
CA ASN A 194 2.64 24.73 3.95
C ASN A 194 1.27 24.38 3.37
N ALA A 195 1.24 24.17 2.06
CA ALA A 195 0.20 23.43 1.39
C ALA A 195 0.82 22.20 0.74
N LEU A 196 0.16 21.06 0.88
CA LEU A 196 0.47 19.84 0.16
C LEU A 196 -0.75 19.48 -0.68
N MET A 197 -0.70 19.78 -1.99
CA MET A 197 -1.75 19.42 -2.94
C MET A 197 -1.80 17.91 -3.12
N VAL A 198 -2.84 17.33 -2.53
CA VAL A 198 -3.11 15.89 -2.49
C VAL A 198 -4.22 15.47 -3.47
N ILE A 199 -4.94 16.45 -4.04
CA ILE A 199 -5.99 16.24 -5.04
C ILE A 199 -5.59 16.83 -6.40
N GLY A 200 -5.85 16.07 -7.47
CA GLY A 200 -5.66 16.47 -8.87
C GLY A 200 -4.25 16.19 -9.44
N GLY A 201 -3.40 15.52 -8.67
CA GLY A 201 -2.25 14.79 -9.22
C GLY A 201 -2.68 13.46 -9.85
N ALA A 202 -1.76 12.82 -10.58
CA ALA A 202 -1.99 11.48 -11.11
C ALA A 202 -2.23 10.47 -9.98
N SER A 203 -3.12 9.51 -10.26
CA SER A 203 -3.47 8.41 -9.35
C SER A 203 -3.48 7.08 -10.09
N GLN A 204 -3.44 6.00 -9.32
CA GLN A 204 -3.44 4.63 -9.81
C GLN A 204 -4.61 3.83 -9.24
N PHE A 205 -4.99 2.79 -9.96
CA PHE A 205 -5.99 1.85 -9.48
C PHE A 205 -5.51 1.09 -8.23
N VAL A 206 -6.36 1.01 -7.22
CA VAL A 206 -6.09 0.27 -5.98
C VAL A 206 -6.92 -1.01 -5.97
N ALA A 207 -6.25 -2.15 -5.78
CA ALA A 207 -6.89 -3.45 -5.77
C ALA A 207 -7.95 -3.57 -4.67
N SER A 208 -9.00 -4.35 -4.95
CA SER A 208 -10.07 -4.62 -4.00
C SER A 208 -9.54 -5.23 -2.70
N GLY A 209 -10.13 -4.84 -1.57
CA GLY A 209 -9.72 -5.30 -0.25
C GLY A 209 -8.39 -4.71 0.24
N ALA A 210 -7.88 -3.64 -0.38
CA ALA A 210 -6.72 -2.93 0.13
C ALA A 210 -6.94 -2.43 1.57
N GLN A 211 -5.87 -2.45 2.36
CA GLN A 211 -5.89 -2.05 3.76
C GLN A 211 -4.65 -1.18 4.02
N VAL A 212 -4.86 0.02 4.52
CA VAL A 212 -3.78 0.94 4.90
C VAL A 212 -4.00 1.37 6.33
N ALA A 213 -3.16 0.85 7.23
CA ALA A 213 -3.22 1.15 8.66
C ALA A 213 -2.15 2.18 9.06
N TRP A 214 -2.46 2.99 10.06
CA TRP A 214 -1.50 3.83 10.76
C TRP A 214 -1.76 3.81 12.27
N PRO A 215 -0.81 3.31 13.08
CA PRO A 215 0.44 2.63 12.71
C PRO A 215 0.27 1.41 11.79
N PRO A 216 1.26 1.10 10.92
CA PRO A 216 1.16 0.03 9.94
C PRO A 216 1.61 -1.33 10.49
N PRO A 217 1.30 -2.45 9.80
CA PRO A 217 2.01 -3.71 10.02
C PRO A 217 3.53 -3.53 9.86
N GLY A 218 4.32 -4.22 10.69
CA GLY A 218 5.78 -4.10 10.66
C GLY A 218 6.28 -3.24 11.81
N ALA A 219 7.11 -2.24 11.54
CA ALA A 219 7.69 -1.38 12.56
C ALA A 219 7.34 0.10 12.35
N ILE A 220 7.27 0.82 13.45
CA ILE A 220 7.12 2.28 13.48
C ILE A 220 8.09 2.89 14.50
N ALA A 221 8.58 4.09 14.22
CA ALA A 221 9.35 4.84 15.21
C ALA A 221 8.44 5.25 16.39
N ALA A 222 8.95 5.16 17.61
CA ALA A 222 8.18 5.52 18.82
C ALA A 222 7.65 6.97 18.77
N SER A 223 8.40 7.89 18.15
CA SER A 223 8.00 9.28 17.96
C SER A 223 6.84 9.49 16.98
N TRP A 224 6.44 8.45 16.24
CA TRP A 224 5.36 8.48 15.26
C TRP A 224 4.11 7.72 15.69
N VAL A 225 4.11 7.11 16.89
CA VAL A 225 2.92 6.44 17.43
C VAL A 225 1.86 7.51 17.78
N PRO A 226 0.72 7.57 17.06
CA PRO A 226 -0.29 8.60 17.25
C PRO A 226 -1.21 8.26 18.43
N THR A 227 -2.00 9.23 18.88
CA THR A 227 -3.09 8.98 19.85
C THR A 227 -4.20 8.18 19.16
N THR A 228 -4.66 8.67 18.01
CA THR A 228 -5.73 8.03 17.23
C THR A 228 -5.14 7.13 16.16
N TRP A 229 -5.51 5.86 16.22
CA TRP A 229 -5.13 4.83 15.26
C TRP A 229 -6.20 4.72 14.18
N SER A 230 -5.82 4.27 12.99
CA SER A 230 -6.76 4.19 11.87
C SER A 230 -6.42 3.09 10.88
N VAL A 231 -7.44 2.59 10.20
CA VAL A 231 -7.30 1.78 8.98
C VAL A 231 -8.25 2.29 7.90
N SER A 232 -7.74 2.53 6.70
CA SER A 232 -8.54 2.68 5.49
C SER A 232 -8.69 1.30 4.86
N VAL A 233 -9.92 0.88 4.58
CA VAL A 233 -10.23 -0.42 3.97
C VAL A 233 -10.97 -0.25 2.66
N GLY A 234 -10.71 -1.15 1.71
CA GLY A 234 -11.30 -1.14 0.37
C GLY A 234 -10.43 -0.44 -0.67
N GLY A 235 -10.45 -0.97 -1.89
CA GLY A 235 -9.81 -0.41 -3.07
C GLY A 235 -10.74 0.49 -3.90
N THR A 236 -10.30 0.80 -5.12
CA THR A 236 -11.04 1.67 -6.03
C THR A 236 -12.37 1.02 -6.43
N GLY A 237 -13.48 1.65 -6.03
CA GLY A 237 -14.84 1.20 -6.36
C GLY A 237 -15.41 0.13 -5.42
N ASP A 238 -14.71 -0.24 -4.34
CA ASP A 238 -15.22 -1.19 -3.36
C ASP A 238 -16.39 -0.61 -2.55
N ALA A 239 -17.41 -1.43 -2.32
CA ALA A 239 -18.48 -1.16 -1.37
C ALA A 239 -18.07 -1.68 0.02
N VAL A 240 -17.76 -0.77 0.94
CA VAL A 240 -17.40 -1.12 2.33
C VAL A 240 -18.54 -0.83 3.28
N ASN A 241 -18.87 -1.81 4.12
CA ASN A 241 -19.85 -1.67 5.19
C ASN A 241 -19.18 -1.88 6.57
N LEU A 242 -19.24 -0.87 7.43
CA LEU A 242 -18.74 -0.85 8.82
C LEU A 242 -19.92 -0.79 9.82
N ALA A 243 -20.92 -1.67 9.69
CA ALA A 243 -22.12 -1.59 10.53
C ALA A 243 -21.88 -1.85 12.03
N ALA A 244 -20.92 -2.73 12.37
CA ALA A 244 -20.61 -3.07 13.76
C ALA A 244 -19.12 -3.40 13.95
N PRO A 245 -18.21 -2.46 13.63
CA PRO A 245 -16.78 -2.72 13.67
C PRO A 245 -16.35 -3.03 15.10
N GLN A 246 -15.52 -4.07 15.26
CA GLN A 246 -14.90 -4.43 16.52
C GLN A 246 -13.40 -4.24 16.39
N VAL A 247 -12.78 -3.62 17.39
CA VAL A 247 -11.32 -3.44 17.47
C VAL A 247 -10.82 -4.01 18.79
N THR A 248 -9.84 -4.90 18.72
CA THR A 248 -9.11 -5.40 19.89
C THR A 248 -7.63 -5.14 19.73
N MET A 249 -6.96 -4.78 20.82
CA MET A 249 -5.52 -4.54 20.82
C MET A 249 -4.80 -5.28 21.95
N THR A 250 -3.52 -5.54 21.73
CA THR A 250 -2.59 -6.04 22.74
C THR A 250 -1.29 -5.24 22.72
N LEU A 251 -0.63 -5.15 23.86
CA LEU A 251 0.74 -4.67 24.03
C LEU A 251 1.52 -5.80 24.70
N ASP A 252 2.52 -6.34 24.02
CA ASP A 252 3.37 -7.44 24.52
C ASP A 252 2.54 -8.65 24.99
N GLY A 253 1.44 -8.93 24.26
CA GLY A 253 0.48 -9.99 24.55
C GLY A 253 -0.57 -9.66 25.63
N ALA A 254 -0.42 -8.56 26.38
CA ALA A 254 -1.41 -8.10 27.34
C ALA A 254 -2.51 -7.28 26.64
N PRO A 255 -3.79 -7.42 27.03
CA PRO A 255 -4.89 -6.68 26.41
C PRO A 255 -4.78 -5.17 26.66
N VAL A 256 -5.06 -4.37 25.62
CA VAL A 256 -5.12 -2.90 25.66
C VAL A 256 -6.56 -2.46 25.46
N ALA A 257 -7.06 -1.62 26.37
CA ALA A 257 -8.40 -1.06 26.26
C ALA A 257 -8.48 -0.12 25.03
N VAL A 258 -9.52 -0.29 24.23
CA VAL A 258 -9.79 0.52 23.03
C VAL A 258 -11.09 1.29 23.24
N THR A 259 -11.07 2.58 22.89
CA THR A 259 -12.23 3.48 22.97
C THR A 259 -12.40 4.23 21.66
N GLN A 260 -13.50 4.97 21.53
CA GLN A 260 -13.78 5.85 20.39
C GLN A 260 -13.65 5.15 19.03
N ILE A 261 -14.12 3.90 18.93
CA ILE A 261 -14.21 3.20 17.66
C ILE A 261 -15.23 3.95 16.80
N SER A 262 -14.74 4.62 15.76
CA SER A 262 -15.55 5.48 14.91
C SER A 262 -15.32 5.16 13.45
N ASP A 263 -16.42 4.91 12.75
CA ASP A 263 -16.46 4.93 11.30
C ASP A 263 -16.27 6.39 10.83
N ILE A 264 -15.17 6.63 10.12
CA ILE A 264 -14.76 7.96 9.64
C ILE A 264 -14.98 8.13 8.13
N GLY A 265 -15.81 7.26 7.55
CA GLY A 265 -16.39 7.50 6.24
C GLY A 265 -15.43 7.39 5.05
N THR A 266 -15.98 7.69 3.88
CA THR A 266 -15.26 7.90 2.62
C THR A 266 -14.99 9.40 2.42
N GLY A 267 -14.29 9.77 1.35
CA GLY A 267 -14.06 11.18 0.98
C GLY A 267 -12.65 11.69 1.22
N TYR A 268 -11.80 10.92 1.90
CA TYR A 268 -10.36 11.19 2.05
C TYR A 268 -9.56 9.97 1.61
N GLY A 269 -8.77 10.12 0.54
CA GLY A 269 -8.03 9.02 -0.08
C GLY A 269 -8.90 7.85 -0.53
N THR A 270 -8.26 6.73 -0.84
CA THR A 270 -8.95 5.50 -1.21
C THR A 270 -9.46 4.75 0.01
N GLY A 271 -10.66 4.19 -0.11
CA GLY A 271 -11.27 3.33 0.90
C GLY A 271 -12.10 4.10 1.95
N ARG A 272 -12.78 3.33 2.80
CA ARG A 272 -13.54 3.83 3.94
C ARG A 272 -12.67 3.70 5.19
N GLY A 273 -12.60 4.76 6.00
CA GLY A 273 -11.77 4.77 7.19
C GLY A 273 -12.50 4.29 8.44
N LEU A 274 -11.78 3.60 9.31
CA LEU A 274 -12.15 3.34 10.71
C LEU A 274 -11.04 3.91 11.61
N SER A 275 -11.41 4.53 12.72
CA SER A 275 -10.48 5.04 13.73
C SER A 275 -10.82 4.54 15.13
N TRP A 276 -9.84 4.54 16.02
CA TRP A 276 -9.99 4.20 17.43
C TRP A 276 -8.85 4.78 18.28
N VAL A 277 -9.05 4.85 19.59
CA VAL A 277 -8.05 5.33 20.55
C VAL A 277 -7.71 4.23 21.56
N PRO A 278 -6.49 3.66 21.50
CA PRO A 278 -6.02 2.73 22.52
C PRO A 278 -5.51 3.45 23.76
N THR A 279 -5.73 2.84 24.92
CA THR A 279 -5.19 3.32 26.20
C THR A 279 -3.74 2.85 26.33
N LEU A 280 -2.80 3.69 25.86
CA LEU A 280 -1.37 3.40 25.86
C LEU A 280 -0.57 4.53 26.51
N ASP A 281 0.41 4.18 27.35
CA ASP A 281 1.48 5.11 27.70
C ASP A 281 2.51 5.17 26.55
N ARG A 282 2.33 6.15 25.66
CA ARG A 282 3.23 6.36 24.52
C ARG A 282 4.65 6.77 24.94
N THR A 283 4.85 7.26 26.15
CA THR A 283 6.19 7.60 26.65
C THR A 283 6.96 6.33 26.99
N ALA A 284 6.29 5.35 27.59
CA ALA A 284 6.88 4.03 27.87
C ALA A 284 7.35 3.33 26.58
N LEU A 285 6.65 3.52 25.47
CA LEU A 285 7.02 2.95 24.16
C LEU A 285 8.34 3.52 23.57
N ARG A 286 8.91 4.58 24.15
CA ARG A 286 10.16 5.18 23.67
C ARG A 286 11.41 4.39 24.06
N SER A 287 11.28 3.44 24.99
CA SER A 287 12.36 2.59 25.46
C SER A 287 12.02 1.12 25.24
N GLY A 288 13.01 0.31 24.89
CA GLY A 288 12.82 -1.14 24.74
C GLY A 288 12.25 -1.55 23.39
N TYR A 289 11.64 -2.73 23.35
CA TYR A 289 11.00 -3.33 22.19
C TYR A 289 9.59 -3.74 22.59
N HIS A 290 8.61 -3.34 21.80
CA HIS A 290 7.20 -3.58 22.07
C HIS A 290 6.48 -4.12 20.83
N GLU A 291 5.58 -5.07 21.05
CA GLU A 291 4.67 -5.60 20.03
C GLU A 291 3.23 -5.17 20.32
N LEU A 292 2.65 -4.42 19.38
CA LEU A 292 1.27 -3.96 19.41
C LEU A 292 0.45 -4.79 18.43
N GLY A 293 -0.31 -5.74 18.94
CA GLY A 293 -1.25 -6.53 18.12
C GLY A 293 -2.56 -5.80 17.91
N VAL A 294 -3.07 -5.77 16.69
CA VAL A 294 -4.36 -5.18 16.32
C VAL A 294 -5.21 -6.22 15.60
N SER A 295 -6.49 -6.31 15.96
CA SER A 295 -7.50 -7.01 15.15
C SER A 295 -8.73 -6.12 14.97
N VAL A 296 -9.17 -6.00 13.72
CA VAL A 296 -10.38 -5.31 13.31
C VAL A 296 -11.30 -6.31 12.62
N SER A 297 -12.56 -6.37 13.04
CA SER A 297 -13.58 -7.24 12.44
C SER A 297 -14.93 -6.55 12.40
N GLY A 298 -15.99 -7.26 11.98
CA GLY A 298 -17.34 -6.70 11.93
C GLY A 298 -17.59 -5.77 10.72
N PHE A 299 -16.85 -6.00 9.63
CA PHE A 299 -17.00 -5.25 8.39
C PHE A 299 -16.89 -6.13 7.16
N THR A 300 -17.43 -5.62 6.05
CA THR A 300 -17.39 -6.32 4.76
C THR A 300 -16.88 -5.42 3.65
N VAL A 301 -16.17 -6.02 2.69
CA VAL A 301 -15.80 -5.42 1.41
C VAL A 301 -16.55 -6.18 0.31
N ASN A 302 -17.37 -5.50 -0.48
CA ASN A 302 -18.21 -6.10 -1.53
C ASN A 302 -19.08 -7.26 -1.00
N GLY A 303 -19.59 -7.14 0.22
CA GLY A 303 -20.43 -8.14 0.89
C GLY A 303 -19.66 -9.34 1.47
N VAL A 304 -18.33 -9.38 1.34
CA VAL A 304 -17.47 -10.42 1.92
C VAL A 304 -16.84 -9.91 3.21
N ALA A 305 -16.89 -10.70 4.27
CA ALA A 305 -16.21 -10.37 5.53
C ALA A 305 -14.69 -10.43 5.36
N GLU A 306 -14.00 -9.35 5.69
CA GLU A 306 -12.56 -9.17 5.41
C GLU A 306 -11.81 -8.68 6.66
N PRO A 307 -11.73 -9.46 7.74
CA PRO A 307 -11.10 -8.99 8.98
C PRO A 307 -9.64 -8.58 8.76
N VAL A 308 -9.21 -7.53 9.47
CA VAL A 308 -7.82 -7.09 9.53
C VAL A 308 -7.17 -7.65 10.79
N ALA A 309 -5.97 -8.20 10.68
CA ALA A 309 -5.14 -8.51 11.83
C ALA A 309 -3.67 -8.27 11.50
N PHE A 310 -2.97 -7.52 12.34
CA PHE A 310 -1.55 -7.25 12.19
C PHE A 310 -0.85 -6.96 13.52
N THR A 311 0.46 -7.00 13.49
CA THR A 311 1.32 -6.54 14.58
C THR A 311 2.15 -5.36 14.11
N THR A 312 2.20 -4.32 14.93
CA THR A 312 3.13 -3.19 14.81
C THR A 312 4.19 -3.33 15.90
N THR A 313 5.45 -3.13 15.55
CA THR A 313 6.59 -3.18 16.47
C THR A 313 7.12 -1.77 16.70
N VAL A 314 7.49 -1.47 17.94
CA VAL A 314 8.10 -0.20 18.34
C VAL A 314 9.43 -0.47 19.03
N GLY A 315 10.45 0.29 18.68
CA GLY A 315 11.80 0.12 19.22
C GLY A 315 12.57 -1.02 18.57
N THR A 316 13.77 -1.33 19.06
CA THR A 316 14.64 -2.34 18.45
C THR A 316 14.66 -3.59 19.32
N ALA A 317 14.35 -4.75 18.72
CA ALA A 317 14.45 -6.02 19.42
C ALA A 317 15.87 -6.18 20.00
N PRO A 318 16.01 -6.62 21.26
CA PRO A 318 17.32 -6.89 21.80
C PRO A 318 18.07 -7.87 20.90
N ALA A 319 19.37 -7.62 20.68
CA ALA A 319 20.22 -8.57 19.99
C ALA A 319 20.07 -9.95 20.69
N PRO A 320 19.99 -11.06 19.93
CA PRO A 320 19.98 -12.36 20.56
C PRO A 320 21.24 -12.45 21.43
N THR A 321 21.06 -12.74 22.72
CA THR A 321 22.18 -12.91 23.65
C THR A 321 23.14 -13.94 23.04
N PRO A 322 24.45 -13.65 22.92
CA PRO A 322 25.39 -14.63 22.42
C PRO A 322 25.38 -15.81 23.39
N THR A 323 24.90 -16.97 22.93
CA THR A 323 24.95 -18.21 23.71
C THR A 323 26.42 -18.51 24.04
N PRO A 324 26.81 -18.72 25.31
CA PRO A 324 28.16 -19.17 25.62
C PRO A 324 28.44 -20.50 24.90
N SER A 325 29.62 -20.62 24.29
CA SER A 325 30.07 -21.86 23.64
C SER A 325 29.87 -23.06 24.57
N PRO A 326 29.27 -24.17 24.10
CA PRO A 326 28.88 -25.24 25.00
C PRO A 326 30.13 -26.03 25.45
N THR A 327 30.45 -25.94 26.74
CA THR A 327 31.23 -26.99 27.43
C THR A 327 30.30 -28.17 27.70
N THR A 328 30.80 -29.34 27.37
CA THR A 328 30.18 -30.66 27.41
C THR A 328 29.53 -30.97 28.76
N ALA A 329 28.21 -31.05 28.82
CA ALA A 329 27.49 -31.78 29.87
C ALA A 329 26.11 -32.24 29.38
N THR A 330 25.94 -33.56 29.40
CA THR A 330 24.75 -34.32 29.02
C THR A 330 23.56 -34.02 29.94
N SER A 331 22.48 -33.45 29.40
CA SER A 331 21.11 -33.72 29.88
C SER A 331 20.07 -33.36 28.80
N SER A 332 19.01 -34.16 28.78
CA SER A 332 17.97 -34.24 27.75
C SER A 332 17.27 -32.92 27.41
N ALA A 333 17.38 -32.49 26.16
CA ALA A 333 16.57 -31.42 25.58
C ALA A 333 15.52 -32.01 24.62
N ALA A 334 14.24 -31.83 24.94
CA ALA A 334 13.16 -31.99 23.98
C ALA A 334 13.28 -30.89 22.92
N THR A 335 13.91 -31.26 21.81
CA THR A 335 14.19 -30.41 20.66
C THR A 335 12.99 -30.41 19.72
N THR A 336 12.19 -29.35 19.71
CA THR A 336 11.23 -29.15 18.62
C THR A 336 11.95 -28.49 17.45
N THR A 337 12.70 -29.29 16.69
CA THR A 337 13.33 -28.86 15.43
C THR A 337 12.27 -28.66 14.34
N VAL A 338 12.58 -27.80 13.37
CA VAL A 338 11.86 -27.57 12.09
C VAL A 338 11.54 -28.87 11.29
N SER A 339 12.06 -30.02 11.74
CA SER A 339 11.77 -31.38 11.26
C SER A 339 10.37 -31.90 11.66
N THR A 340 9.73 -31.37 12.71
CA THR A 340 8.40 -31.80 13.16
C THR A 340 7.24 -31.10 12.45
N LEU A 341 7.49 -29.96 11.78
CA LEU A 341 6.46 -29.28 10.98
C LEU A 341 6.13 -30.08 9.71
N PRO A 342 4.85 -30.17 9.30
CA PRO A 342 4.46 -30.85 8.09
C PRO A 342 5.24 -30.37 6.85
N ARG A 343 5.72 -31.33 6.03
CA ARG A 343 6.42 -31.05 4.78
C ARG A 343 5.53 -30.36 3.75
N LEU A 344 6.08 -29.44 2.96
CA LEU A 344 5.33 -28.74 1.89
C LEU A 344 4.95 -29.64 0.72
N ARG A 345 5.66 -30.76 0.52
CA ARG A 345 5.36 -31.77 -0.51
C ARG A 345 5.07 -31.15 -1.89
N PRO A 346 6.04 -30.44 -2.49
CA PRO A 346 5.84 -29.78 -3.78
C PRO A 346 5.38 -30.75 -4.88
N ARG A 347 4.36 -30.32 -5.62
CA ARG A 347 3.77 -31.05 -6.75
C ARG A 347 3.73 -30.17 -7.99
N ILE A 348 3.75 -30.80 -9.15
CA ILE A 348 3.56 -30.11 -10.43
C ILE A 348 2.16 -30.46 -10.93
N SER A 349 1.30 -29.46 -11.02
CA SER A 349 -0.02 -29.54 -11.63
C SER A 349 0.01 -29.00 -13.06
N ARG A 350 -0.91 -29.49 -13.89
CA ARG A 350 -1.03 -29.12 -15.31
C ARG A 350 -2.47 -29.29 -15.79
N GLY A 351 -2.84 -28.56 -16.83
CA GLY A 351 -4.12 -28.76 -17.52
C GLY A 351 -4.27 -30.17 -18.13
N ARG A 352 -5.52 -30.53 -18.46
CA ARG A 352 -5.85 -31.81 -19.12
C ARG A 352 -5.19 -31.89 -20.51
N GLY A 353 -4.87 -33.09 -20.97
CA GLY A 353 -4.23 -33.34 -22.26
C GLY A 353 -2.72 -33.65 -22.19
N LYS A 354 -2.10 -33.91 -23.35
CA LYS A 354 -0.64 -34.14 -23.47
C LYS A 354 0.11 -32.83 -23.30
N LEU A 355 1.14 -32.83 -22.44
CA LEU A 355 1.96 -31.65 -22.20
C LEU A 355 2.79 -31.29 -23.45
N LYS A 356 2.68 -30.05 -23.92
CA LYS A 356 3.38 -29.54 -25.12
C LYS A 356 4.06 -28.20 -24.83
N PRO A 357 5.10 -27.82 -25.60
CA PRO A 357 5.66 -26.47 -25.55
C PRO A 357 4.58 -25.41 -25.73
N GLY A 358 4.68 -24.32 -24.98
CA GLY A 358 3.68 -23.26 -24.90
C GLY A 358 2.70 -23.42 -23.73
N MET A 359 2.50 -24.63 -23.21
CA MET A 359 1.67 -24.86 -22.02
C MET A 359 2.39 -24.42 -20.74
N HIS A 360 1.60 -24.06 -19.72
CA HIS A 360 2.11 -23.77 -18.39
C HIS A 360 1.91 -24.97 -17.46
N VAL A 361 2.91 -25.22 -16.64
CA VAL A 361 2.82 -26.11 -15.47
C VAL A 361 2.97 -25.27 -14.21
N THR A 362 2.29 -25.69 -13.16
CA THR A 362 2.19 -24.93 -11.90
C THR A 362 2.76 -25.75 -10.77
N ALA A 363 3.63 -25.14 -9.97
CA ALA A 363 4.09 -25.68 -8.71
C ALA A 363 3.02 -25.43 -7.64
N SER A 364 2.66 -26.47 -6.90
CA SER A 364 1.68 -26.43 -5.83
C SER A 364 2.27 -27.06 -4.57
N PHE A 365 1.94 -26.52 -3.41
CA PHE A 365 2.50 -26.91 -2.11
C PHE A 365 1.36 -27.10 -1.11
N ALA A 366 1.55 -27.96 -0.11
CA ALA A 366 0.58 -28.15 0.97
C ALA A 366 0.42 -26.84 1.76
N GLN A 367 -0.83 -26.41 1.96
CA GLN A 367 -1.18 -25.26 2.77
C GLN A 367 -1.35 -25.67 4.25
N GLY A 368 -1.32 -24.70 5.18
CA GLY A 368 -1.53 -24.97 6.61
C GLY A 368 -0.36 -25.64 7.35
N THR A 369 0.83 -25.71 6.75
CA THR A 369 1.99 -26.42 7.31
C THR A 369 2.78 -25.64 8.38
N GLY A 370 2.39 -24.39 8.67
CA GLY A 370 3.18 -23.49 9.51
C GLY A 370 4.49 -23.02 8.87
N ARG A 371 4.70 -23.31 7.57
CA ARG A 371 5.89 -22.92 6.80
C ARG A 371 5.57 -21.83 5.77
N ILE A 372 6.55 -21.00 5.46
CA ILE A 372 6.51 -20.01 4.38
C ILE A 372 7.52 -20.38 3.30
N VAL A 373 7.12 -20.26 2.03
CA VAL A 373 8.00 -20.49 0.88
C VAL A 373 8.84 -19.25 0.64
N THR A 374 10.15 -19.39 0.72
CA THR A 374 11.11 -18.28 0.53
C THR A 374 11.70 -18.25 -0.87
N LYS A 375 11.70 -19.39 -1.57
CA LYS A 375 12.23 -19.49 -2.93
C LYS A 375 11.61 -20.65 -3.69
N VAL A 376 11.43 -20.46 -4.99
CA VAL A 376 11.06 -21.49 -5.96
C VAL A 376 12.09 -21.51 -7.08
N GLN A 377 12.47 -22.69 -7.58
CA GLN A 377 13.36 -22.85 -8.71
C GLN A 377 12.99 -24.08 -9.53
N TRP A 378 12.76 -23.89 -10.82
CA TRP A 378 12.55 -25.01 -11.76
C TRP A 378 13.87 -25.60 -12.26
N LEU A 379 13.87 -26.92 -12.44
CA LEU A 379 14.97 -27.71 -12.92
C LEU A 379 14.56 -28.49 -14.17
N ARG A 380 15.42 -28.49 -15.20
CA ARG A 380 15.33 -29.34 -16.39
C ARG A 380 16.39 -30.42 -16.30
N SER A 381 15.97 -31.68 -16.20
CA SER A 381 16.86 -32.83 -16.03
C SER A 381 17.90 -32.61 -14.92
N GLY A 382 17.45 -32.05 -13.78
CA GLY A 382 18.29 -31.76 -12.61
C GLY A 382 19.07 -30.44 -12.68
N LYS A 383 19.15 -29.78 -13.84
CA LYS A 383 19.87 -28.50 -14.01
C LYS A 383 18.93 -27.30 -13.87
N VAL A 384 19.41 -26.21 -13.29
CA VAL A 384 18.65 -24.96 -13.13
C VAL A 384 18.20 -24.39 -14.47
N ILE A 385 16.92 -24.06 -14.57
CA ILE A 385 16.39 -23.25 -15.68
C ILE A 385 16.53 -21.77 -15.28
N LYS A 386 17.35 -21.02 -16.01
CA LYS A 386 17.62 -19.60 -15.74
C LYS A 386 16.30 -18.81 -15.69
N ARG A 387 16.14 -17.94 -14.69
CA ARG A 387 14.94 -17.09 -14.46
C ARG A 387 13.61 -17.84 -14.23
N ALA A 388 13.64 -19.16 -14.07
CA ALA A 388 12.44 -19.93 -13.73
C ALA A 388 12.26 -20.05 -12.21
N ASN A 389 11.99 -18.91 -11.57
CA ASN A 389 11.82 -18.78 -10.12
C ASN A 389 10.37 -18.47 -9.68
N SER A 390 9.42 -18.54 -10.62
CA SER A 390 7.98 -18.38 -10.36
C SER A 390 7.30 -19.72 -10.07
N VAL A 391 6.13 -19.68 -9.43
CA VAL A 391 5.25 -20.84 -9.26
C VAL A 391 4.72 -21.40 -10.58
N ARG A 392 4.72 -20.61 -11.67
CA ARG A 392 4.39 -21.08 -13.02
C ARG A 392 5.64 -21.18 -13.90
N LEU A 393 5.73 -22.27 -14.66
CA LEU A 393 6.74 -22.46 -15.70
C LEU A 393 6.06 -22.67 -17.05
N LYS A 394 6.43 -21.85 -18.04
CA LYS A 394 6.10 -22.10 -19.44
C LYS A 394 7.02 -23.19 -19.98
N VAL A 395 6.43 -24.30 -20.42
CA VAL A 395 7.17 -25.39 -21.08
C VAL A 395 7.64 -24.93 -22.45
N THR A 396 8.91 -25.14 -22.77
CA THR A 396 9.51 -24.74 -24.05
C THR A 396 9.91 -25.95 -24.89
N ALA A 397 10.30 -25.70 -26.14
CA ALA A 397 10.79 -26.76 -27.03
C ALA A 397 12.01 -27.50 -26.44
N SER A 398 12.84 -26.81 -25.65
CA SER A 398 14.01 -27.38 -24.96
C SER A 398 13.66 -28.37 -23.84
N ASP A 399 12.39 -28.41 -23.39
CA ASP A 399 11.92 -29.35 -22.38
C ASP A 399 11.51 -30.70 -22.97
N ARG A 400 11.31 -30.81 -24.30
CA ARG A 400 10.85 -32.05 -24.94
C ARG A 400 11.76 -33.23 -24.61
N GLY A 401 11.15 -34.33 -24.14
CA GLY A 401 11.88 -35.53 -23.72
C GLY A 401 12.71 -35.38 -22.46
N ARG A 402 12.63 -34.25 -21.75
CA ARG A 402 13.31 -33.98 -20.48
C ARG A 402 12.34 -34.15 -19.30
N THR A 403 12.89 -34.10 -18.10
CA THR A 403 12.12 -34.08 -16.86
C THR A 403 12.16 -32.71 -16.23
N LEU A 404 11.01 -32.26 -15.72
CA LEU A 404 10.87 -31.03 -14.97
C LEU A 404 10.70 -31.37 -13.49
N ARG A 405 11.41 -30.64 -12.63
CA ARG A 405 11.20 -30.64 -11.17
C ARG A 405 11.12 -29.21 -10.68
N VAL A 406 10.44 -29.00 -9.56
CA VAL A 406 10.49 -27.74 -8.83
C VAL A 406 11.19 -27.97 -7.48
N LYS A 407 12.18 -27.12 -7.16
CA LYS A 407 12.84 -27.03 -5.87
C LYS A 407 12.28 -25.84 -5.10
N VAL A 408 11.97 -26.05 -3.83
CA VAL A 408 11.28 -25.08 -2.98
C VAL A 408 12.05 -24.95 -1.68
N TRP A 409 12.37 -23.72 -1.30
CA TRP A 409 12.95 -23.41 -0.01
C TRP A 409 11.83 -22.87 0.87
N SER A 410 11.80 -23.31 2.12
CA SER A 410 10.81 -22.87 3.09
C SER A 410 11.37 -22.81 4.50
N GLN A 411 10.85 -21.90 5.29
CA GLN A 411 11.18 -21.75 6.70
C GLN A 411 9.91 -21.81 7.54
N ALA A 412 10.01 -22.07 8.84
CA ALA A 412 8.85 -21.92 9.72
C ALA A 412 8.40 -20.45 9.72
N LYS A 413 7.10 -20.21 9.90
CA LYS A 413 6.53 -18.85 10.02
C LYS A 413 7.19 -18.04 11.14
N THR A 414 7.64 -18.73 12.18
CA THR A 414 8.34 -18.19 13.35
C THR A 414 9.85 -18.00 13.13
N GLY A 415 10.36 -18.20 11.91
CA GLY A 415 11.79 -18.14 11.58
C GLY A 415 12.53 -19.46 11.77
N GLY A 416 13.81 -19.51 11.37
CA GLY A 416 14.69 -20.67 11.50
C GLY A 416 15.29 -21.18 10.19
N SER A 417 16.02 -22.31 10.26
CA SER A 417 16.75 -22.87 9.11
C SER A 417 15.82 -23.21 7.94
N GLN A 418 16.27 -22.88 6.73
CA GLN A 418 15.54 -23.21 5.50
C GLN A 418 15.58 -24.72 5.24
N LEU A 419 14.40 -25.31 5.04
CA LEU A 419 14.26 -26.64 4.49
C LEU A 419 14.07 -26.53 2.98
N VAL A 420 14.74 -27.42 2.24
CA VAL A 420 14.65 -27.46 0.79
C VAL A 420 14.02 -28.77 0.35
N GLU A 421 12.89 -28.67 -0.35
CA GLU A 421 12.13 -29.81 -0.84
C GLU A 421 12.04 -29.78 -2.37
N GLN A 422 11.88 -30.95 -2.99
CA GLN A 422 11.75 -31.09 -4.44
C GLN A 422 10.55 -31.93 -4.83
N SER A 423 9.89 -31.55 -5.92
CA SER A 423 8.79 -32.35 -6.47
C SER A 423 9.29 -33.65 -7.10
N ALA A 424 8.36 -34.59 -7.29
CA ALA A 424 8.52 -35.67 -8.26
C ALA A 424 8.82 -35.10 -9.67
N ALA A 425 9.50 -35.89 -10.49
CA ALA A 425 9.80 -35.50 -11.87
C ALA A 425 8.55 -35.59 -12.75
N LEU A 426 8.23 -34.51 -13.46
CA LEU A 426 7.26 -34.50 -14.54
C LEU A 426 7.97 -34.73 -15.87
N LYS A 427 7.64 -35.82 -16.58
CA LYS A 427 8.20 -36.11 -17.91
C LYS A 427 7.47 -35.30 -18.98
N VAL A 428 8.23 -34.59 -19.82
CA VAL A 428 7.70 -33.89 -20.99
C VAL A 428 7.82 -34.82 -22.21
N PRO A 429 6.72 -35.11 -22.93
CA PRO A 429 6.75 -35.96 -24.12
C PRO A 429 7.74 -35.46 -25.20
N ARG A 430 8.29 -36.38 -26.00
CA ARG A 430 9.15 -36.06 -27.15
C ARG A 430 8.36 -35.64 -28.40
N LYS A 431 7.09 -36.04 -28.50
CA LYS A 431 6.20 -35.82 -29.65
C LYS A 431 4.90 -35.16 -29.18
#